data_AF-M7STN2-F1
#
_entry.id   AF-M7STN2-F1
#
_cell.length_a   1.000
_cell.length_b   1.000
_cell.length_c   1.000
_cell.angle_alpha   90.00
_cell.angle_beta   90.00
_cell.angle_gamma   90.00
#
_symmetry.space_group_name_H-M   'P 1'
#
loop_
_entity.id
_entity.type
_entity.pdbx_description
1 polymer ?
#
loop_
_entity_poly.entity_id
_entity_poly.type
_entity_poly.pdbx_seq_one_letter_code
_entity_poly.pdbx_strand_id
1 'polypeptide(L)'
;MMAKTLAGAGAKKVYILGRRKATLETAASEHPNLAPLQCDVSSKESLQSAVDVITKEVGFINLLIANSGIYGPPKSFAATDTIQDIRKRLFEEVSMESFTEAFHVNVTGAYFTLLAFLELLDAGNKKALEGGFGAPANPGSKIPSIQSQVVITSSVSGFSRNSGSCPAYAGSKAAITHLAKHASTNLASHGIRVNALAPGSKCLSVPRKTQC
;
A
#
# COMPACT_ATOMS: atom_id res chain seq x y z
N MET A 1 -9.30 -4.24 -9.63
CA MET A 1 -8.26 -4.37 -10.68
C MET A 1 -7.08 -5.21 -10.19
N MET A 2 -6.28 -4.83 -9.17
CA MET A 2 -5.11 -5.66 -8.75
C MET A 2 -5.47 -7.05 -8.21
N ALA A 3 -6.38 -7.16 -7.23
CA ALA A 3 -6.74 -8.44 -6.62
C ALA A 3 -7.31 -9.45 -7.63
N LYS A 4 -8.20 -9.01 -8.51
CA LYS A 4 -8.74 -9.83 -9.62
C LYS A 4 -7.65 -10.30 -10.57
N THR A 5 -6.74 -9.41 -10.97
CA THR A 5 -5.64 -9.78 -11.87
C THR A 5 -4.73 -10.82 -11.24
N LEU A 6 -4.41 -10.70 -9.94
CA LEU A 6 -3.63 -11.72 -9.23
C LEU A 6 -4.36 -13.07 -9.19
N ALA A 7 -5.65 -13.04 -8.84
CA ALA A 7 -6.46 -14.26 -8.78
C ALA A 7 -6.58 -14.93 -10.16
N GLY A 8 -6.84 -14.15 -11.22
CA GLY A 8 -6.90 -14.64 -12.60
C GLY A 8 -5.55 -15.08 -13.17
N ALA A 9 -4.44 -14.54 -12.66
CA ALA A 9 -3.09 -15.00 -13.00
C ALA A 9 -2.67 -16.29 -12.26
N GLY A 10 -3.58 -16.92 -11.52
CA GLY A 10 -3.35 -18.21 -10.86
C GLY A 10 -2.94 -18.13 -9.39
N ALA A 11 -3.08 -16.97 -8.74
CA ALA A 11 -2.90 -16.90 -7.30
C ALA A 11 -3.94 -17.81 -6.60
N LYS A 12 -3.45 -18.80 -5.84
CA LYS A 12 -4.30 -19.79 -5.15
C LYS A 12 -5.23 -19.13 -4.12
N LYS A 13 -4.77 -18.07 -3.46
CA LYS A 13 -5.52 -17.30 -2.47
C LYS A 13 -5.04 -15.85 -2.48
N VAL A 14 -5.99 -14.91 -2.42
CA VAL A 14 -5.70 -13.48 -2.34
C VAL A 14 -6.56 -12.88 -1.24
N TYR A 15 -5.93 -12.46 -0.15
CA TYR A 15 -6.60 -11.75 0.92
C TYR A 15 -6.78 -10.28 0.53
N ILE A 16 -8.01 -9.77 0.62
CA ILE A 16 -8.33 -8.36 0.42
C ILE A 16 -8.68 -7.73 1.75
N LEU A 17 -7.86 -6.76 2.15
CA LEU A 17 -7.95 -6.11 3.46
C LEU A 17 -8.59 -4.72 3.34
N GLY A 18 -9.42 -4.36 4.31
CA GLY A 18 -10.00 -3.03 4.38
C GLY A 18 -11.00 -2.85 5.53
N ARG A 19 -11.35 -1.59 5.81
CA ARG A 19 -12.20 -1.24 6.97
C ARG A 19 -13.67 -1.61 6.78
N ARG A 20 -14.17 -1.56 5.54
CA ARG A 20 -15.60 -1.71 5.21
C ARG A 20 -15.91 -3.14 4.77
N LYS A 21 -16.44 -3.94 5.69
CA LYS A 21 -16.75 -5.36 5.47
C LYS A 21 -17.64 -5.60 4.24
N ALA A 22 -18.76 -4.87 4.11
CA ALA A 22 -19.67 -5.03 2.97
C ALA A 22 -18.99 -4.81 1.60
N THR A 23 -18.11 -3.80 1.49
CA THR A 23 -17.36 -3.54 0.26
C THR A 23 -16.39 -4.67 -0.08
N LEU A 24 -15.75 -5.26 0.94
CA LEU A 24 -14.86 -6.40 0.76
C LEU A 24 -15.62 -7.64 0.33
N GLU A 25 -16.78 -7.93 0.93
CA GLU A 25 -17.62 -9.06 0.56
C GLU A 25 -18.11 -8.95 -0.89
N THR A 26 -18.54 -7.76 -1.31
CA THR A 26 -18.88 -7.51 -2.73
C THR A 26 -17.68 -7.78 -3.63
N ALA A 27 -16.50 -7.26 -3.31
CA ALA A 27 -15.30 -7.50 -4.11
C ALA A 27 -14.88 -8.98 -4.13
N ALA A 28 -15.04 -9.70 -3.02
CA ALA A 28 -14.72 -11.12 -2.92
C ALA A 28 -15.67 -11.99 -3.76
N SER A 29 -16.93 -11.59 -3.90
CA SER A 29 -17.90 -12.30 -4.74
C SER A 29 -17.51 -12.37 -6.22
N GLU A 30 -16.60 -11.49 -6.66
CA GLU A 30 -16.19 -11.40 -8.06
C GLU A 30 -15.21 -12.51 -8.47
N HIS A 31 -14.59 -13.23 -7.54
CA HIS A 31 -13.70 -14.37 -7.85
C HIS A 31 -13.46 -15.29 -6.62
N PRO A 32 -13.56 -16.63 -6.76
CA PRO A 32 -13.55 -17.58 -5.62
C PRO A 32 -12.26 -17.56 -4.79
N ASN A 33 -11.12 -17.23 -5.39
CA ASN A 33 -9.83 -17.14 -4.68
C ASN A 33 -9.66 -15.84 -3.86
N LEU A 34 -10.61 -14.91 -3.90
CA LEU A 34 -10.56 -13.68 -3.09
C LEU A 34 -11.18 -13.94 -1.72
N ALA A 35 -10.42 -13.62 -0.66
CA ALA A 35 -10.86 -13.77 0.73
C ALA A 35 -10.92 -12.40 1.41
N PRO A 36 -12.10 -11.92 1.84
CA PRO A 36 -12.22 -10.64 2.51
C PRO A 36 -11.78 -10.73 3.96
N LEU A 37 -10.98 -9.76 4.41
CA LEU A 37 -10.54 -9.67 5.79
C LEU A 37 -10.67 -8.22 6.28
N GLN A 38 -11.50 -8.00 7.30
CA GLN A 38 -11.66 -6.66 7.83
C GLN A 38 -10.37 -6.25 8.55
N CYS A 39 -9.79 -5.13 8.14
CA CYS A 39 -8.54 -4.64 8.71
C CYS A 39 -8.47 -3.11 8.57
N ASP A 40 -8.12 -2.44 9.67
CA ASP A 40 -7.68 -1.05 9.65
C ASP A 40 -6.16 -0.97 9.75
N VAL A 41 -5.52 -0.37 8.74
CA VAL A 41 -4.06 -0.27 8.70
C VAL A 41 -3.51 0.77 9.68
N SER A 42 -4.36 1.62 10.26
CA SER A 42 -3.97 2.55 11.33
C SER A 42 -3.90 1.91 12.71
N SER A 43 -4.35 0.65 12.87
CA SER A 43 -4.30 -0.09 14.14
C SER A 43 -3.35 -1.29 14.06
N LYS A 44 -2.43 -1.38 15.02
CA LYS A 44 -1.51 -2.52 15.15
C LYS A 44 -2.27 -3.80 15.49
N GLU A 45 -3.27 -3.70 16.36
CA GLU A 45 -4.10 -4.80 16.81
C GLU A 45 -4.91 -5.37 15.63
N SER A 46 -5.44 -4.48 14.77
CA SER A 46 -6.13 -4.89 13.56
C SER A 46 -5.20 -5.54 12.55
N LEU A 47 -3.97 -5.03 12.36
CA LEU A 47 -2.95 -5.65 11.52
C LEU A 47 -2.55 -7.03 12.03
N GLN A 48 -2.31 -7.15 13.34
CA GLN A 48 -1.97 -8.43 13.98
C GLN A 48 -3.09 -9.45 13.83
N SER A 49 -4.34 -9.03 14.07
CA SER A 49 -5.51 -9.91 13.88
C SER A 49 -5.58 -10.45 12.43
N ALA A 50 -5.22 -9.63 11.45
CA ALA A 50 -5.17 -10.08 10.06
C ALA A 50 -4.02 -11.07 9.80
N VAL A 51 -2.85 -10.83 10.38
CA VAL A 51 -1.70 -11.75 10.34
C VAL A 51 -2.04 -13.09 10.98
N ASP A 52 -2.72 -13.10 12.13
CA ASP A 52 -3.08 -14.31 12.87
C ASP A 52 -4.02 -15.20 12.04
N VAL A 53 -5.02 -14.59 11.39
CA VAL A 53 -5.95 -15.31 10.49
C VAL A 53 -5.18 -15.94 9.32
N ILE A 54 -4.32 -15.18 8.66
CA ILE A 54 -3.57 -15.68 7.48
C ILE A 54 -2.55 -16.74 7.89
N THR A 55 -1.91 -16.58 9.05
CA THR A 55 -1.02 -17.58 9.66
C THR A 55 -1.75 -18.90 9.88
N LYS A 56 -2.96 -18.85 10.44
CA LYS A 56 -3.78 -20.04 10.71
C LYS A 56 -4.27 -20.73 9.44
N GLU A 57 -4.67 -19.95 8.43
CA GLU A 57 -5.28 -20.51 7.21
C GLU A 57 -4.25 -21.01 6.18
N VAL A 58 -3.17 -20.26 5.95
CA VAL A 58 -2.20 -20.52 4.88
C VAL A 58 -0.77 -20.60 5.42
N GLY A 59 -0.44 -19.84 6.46
CA GLY A 59 0.87 -19.88 7.13
C GLY A 59 1.99 -19.10 6.44
N PHE A 60 1.75 -18.54 5.24
CA PHE A 60 2.72 -17.71 4.53
C PHE A 60 2.04 -16.81 3.50
N ILE A 61 2.77 -15.79 3.03
CA ILE A 61 2.42 -15.03 1.83
C ILE A 61 3.65 -14.86 0.94
N ASN A 62 3.44 -14.74 -0.38
CA ASN A 62 4.52 -14.42 -1.33
C ASN A 62 4.50 -12.96 -1.77
N LEU A 63 3.37 -12.28 -1.63
CA LEU A 63 3.17 -10.91 -2.10
C LEU A 63 2.31 -10.14 -1.11
N LEU A 64 2.82 -8.99 -0.67
CA LEU A 64 2.08 -7.98 0.08
C LEU A 64 1.93 -6.72 -0.77
N ILE A 65 0.71 -6.20 -0.89
CA ILE A 65 0.46 -4.91 -1.54
C ILE A 65 -0.09 -3.91 -0.51
N ALA A 66 0.77 -3.01 -0.02
CA ALA A 66 0.37 -1.91 0.85
C ALA A 66 -0.21 -0.76 0.00
N ASN A 67 -1.49 -0.86 -0.32
CA ASN A 67 -2.20 0.07 -1.21
C ASN A 67 -3.05 1.12 -0.48
N SER A 68 -3.27 0.99 0.83
CA SER A 68 -4.11 1.91 1.60
C SER A 68 -3.66 3.37 1.46
N GLY A 69 -4.63 4.28 1.36
CA GLY A 69 -4.33 5.70 1.44
C GLY A 69 -5.56 6.61 1.35
N ILE A 70 -5.37 7.85 1.80
CA ILE A 70 -6.33 8.95 1.80
C ILE A 70 -5.68 10.24 1.26
N TYR A 71 -6.49 11.17 0.75
CA TYR A 71 -6.00 12.46 0.26
C TYR A 71 -5.62 13.43 1.39
N GLY A 72 -6.27 13.34 2.55
CA GLY A 72 -6.17 14.39 3.56
C GLY A 72 -6.92 15.66 3.15
N PRO A 73 -6.58 16.84 3.72
CA PRO A 73 -7.28 18.10 3.45
C PRO A 73 -7.14 18.48 1.97
N PRO A 74 -8.25 18.73 1.25
CA PRO A 74 -8.25 19.01 -0.20
C PRO A 74 -7.92 20.48 -0.48
N LYS A 75 -6.84 21.00 0.12
CA LYS A 75 -6.39 22.38 -0.02
C LYS A 75 -4.96 22.39 -0.54
N SER A 76 -4.67 23.31 -1.45
CA SER A 76 -3.35 23.45 -2.07
C SER A 76 -3.04 24.91 -2.37
N PHE A 77 -1.81 25.17 -2.78
CA PHE A 77 -1.40 26.47 -3.30
C PHE A 77 -2.16 26.77 -4.59
N ALA A 78 -2.44 28.03 -4.89
CA ALA A 78 -2.84 28.46 -6.23
C ALA A 78 -2.00 29.66 -6.66
N ALA A 79 -1.63 29.69 -7.94
CA ALA A 79 -0.72 30.70 -8.46
C ALA A 79 -1.31 32.13 -8.49
N THR A 80 -2.64 32.23 -8.45
CA THR A 80 -3.40 33.49 -8.52
C THR A 80 -3.66 34.12 -7.15
N ASP A 81 -3.28 33.45 -6.07
CA ASP A 81 -3.60 33.90 -4.71
C ASP A 81 -2.72 35.03 -4.21
N THR A 82 -3.28 35.89 -3.36
CA THR A 82 -2.48 36.75 -2.49
C THR A 82 -1.91 35.93 -1.31
N ILE A 83 -0.90 36.47 -0.62
CA ILE A 83 -0.34 35.82 0.58
C ILE A 83 -1.40 35.64 1.67
N GLN A 84 -2.34 36.58 1.78
CA GLN A 84 -3.46 36.52 2.70
C GLN A 84 -4.40 35.35 2.36
N ASP A 85 -4.71 35.15 1.08
CA ASP A 85 -5.52 34.01 0.62
C ASP A 85 -4.83 32.67 0.88
N ILE A 86 -3.52 32.59 0.64
CA ILE A 86 -2.70 31.41 0.94
C ILE A 86 -2.75 31.10 2.44
N ARG A 87 -2.52 32.11 3.29
CA ARG A 87 -2.55 31.93 4.74
C ARG A 87 -3.92 31.47 5.23
N LYS A 88 -4.99 32.12 4.80
CA LYS A 88 -6.35 31.71 5.16
C LYS A 88 -6.61 30.26 4.77
N ARG A 89 -6.34 29.90 3.51
CA ARG A 89 -6.65 28.55 2.99
C ARG A 89 -5.80 27.44 3.61
N LEU A 90 -4.50 27.66 3.80
CA LEU A 90 -3.57 26.60 4.20
C LEU A 90 -3.25 26.58 5.69
N PHE A 91 -3.36 27.71 6.38
CA PHE A 91 -3.07 27.80 7.81
C PHE A 91 -4.34 27.86 8.66
N GLU A 92 -5.35 28.65 8.27
CA GLU A 92 -6.56 28.82 9.09
C GLU A 92 -7.60 27.72 8.82
N GLU A 93 -7.79 27.33 7.56
CA GLU A 93 -8.81 26.34 7.17
C GLU A 93 -8.35 24.87 7.27
N VAL A 94 -7.04 24.61 7.41
CA VAL A 94 -6.49 23.25 7.49
C VAL A 94 -5.99 22.97 8.90
N SER A 95 -6.59 21.99 9.57
CA SER A 95 -6.14 21.56 10.89
C SER A 95 -4.89 20.69 10.81
N MET A 96 -4.02 20.78 11.81
CA MET A 96 -2.81 19.95 11.90
C MET A 96 -3.14 18.45 12.02
N GLU A 97 -4.27 18.12 12.64
CA GLU A 97 -4.77 16.75 12.79
C GLU A 97 -5.13 16.17 11.42
N SER A 98 -5.87 16.91 10.60
CA SER A 98 -6.25 16.46 9.25
C SER A 98 -5.04 16.24 8.34
N PHE A 99 -4.01 17.08 8.49
CA PHE A 99 -2.75 16.92 7.79
C PHE A 99 -2.00 15.67 8.26
N THR A 100 -1.92 15.48 9.58
CA THR A 100 -1.21 14.35 10.21
C THR A 100 -1.90 13.03 9.91
N GLU A 101 -3.23 13.00 9.84
CA GLU A 101 -4.01 11.81 9.50
C GLU A 101 -3.66 11.26 8.11
N ALA A 102 -3.40 12.15 7.14
CA ALA A 102 -2.92 11.73 5.82
C ALA A 102 -1.57 11.00 5.92
N PHE A 103 -0.65 11.49 6.75
CA PHE A 103 0.63 10.81 7.01
C PHE A 103 0.44 9.53 7.82
N HIS A 104 -0.47 9.54 8.78
CA HIS A 104 -0.75 8.38 9.62
C HIS A 104 -1.21 7.20 8.76
N VAL A 105 -2.20 7.38 7.89
CA VAL A 105 -2.67 6.30 7.01
C VAL A 105 -1.67 5.98 5.89
N ASN A 106 -1.20 7.00 5.15
CA ASN A 106 -0.43 6.79 3.92
C ASN A 106 1.02 6.35 4.18
N VAL A 107 1.59 6.72 5.34
CA VAL A 107 2.98 6.46 5.69
C VAL A 107 3.04 5.45 6.81
N THR A 108 2.52 5.79 7.99
CA THR A 108 2.63 4.93 9.18
C THR A 108 1.90 3.63 8.95
N GLY A 109 0.62 3.66 8.56
CA GLY A 109 -0.18 2.47 8.33
C GLY A 109 0.40 1.59 7.22
N ALA A 110 0.81 2.17 6.09
CA ALA A 110 1.45 1.42 5.00
C ALA A 110 2.78 0.77 5.43
N TYR A 111 3.61 1.48 6.19
CA TYR A 111 4.89 0.98 6.66
C TYR A 111 4.72 -0.11 7.73
N PHE A 112 3.81 0.09 8.70
CA PHE A 112 3.51 -0.92 9.71
C PHE A 112 2.80 -2.14 9.13
N THR A 113 2.05 -1.99 8.04
CA THR A 113 1.55 -3.14 7.28
C THR A 113 2.70 -3.97 6.72
N LEU A 114 3.75 -3.36 6.17
CA LEU A 114 4.94 -4.09 5.75
C LEU A 114 5.56 -4.84 6.94
N LEU A 115 5.75 -4.16 8.08
CA LEU A 115 6.38 -4.76 9.26
C LEU A 115 5.58 -5.93 9.83
N ALA A 116 4.26 -5.79 9.98
CA ALA A 116 3.38 -6.81 10.55
C ALA A 116 3.43 -8.14 9.78
N PHE A 117 3.65 -8.07 8.46
CA PHE A 117 3.63 -9.24 7.58
C PHE A 117 5.01 -9.84 7.29
N LEU A 118 6.08 -9.34 7.90
CA LEU A 118 7.45 -9.80 7.63
C LEU A 118 7.64 -11.31 7.86
N GLU A 119 7.09 -11.85 8.95
CA GLU A 119 7.22 -13.27 9.28
C GLU A 119 6.51 -14.16 8.24
N LEU A 120 5.34 -13.75 7.76
CA LEU A 120 4.61 -14.45 6.70
C LEU A 120 5.35 -14.38 5.35
N LEU A 121 6.03 -13.28 5.05
CA LEU A 121 6.85 -13.12 3.85
C LEU A 121 8.10 -14.01 3.90
N ASP A 122 8.76 -14.06 5.05
CA ASP A 122 9.91 -14.94 5.30
C ASP A 122 9.50 -16.43 5.25
N ALA A 123 8.35 -16.77 5.83
CA ALA A 123 7.75 -18.10 5.69
C ALA A 123 7.50 -18.46 4.21
N GLY A 124 7.09 -17.49 3.38
CA GLY A 124 6.93 -17.66 1.94
C GLY A 124 8.23 -18.01 1.22
N ASN A 125 9.33 -17.33 1.58
CA ASN A 125 10.67 -17.64 1.08
C ASN A 125 11.12 -19.04 1.51
N LYS A 126 10.92 -19.40 2.78
CA LYS A 126 11.25 -20.75 3.30
C LYS A 126 10.47 -21.85 2.58
N LYS A 127 9.18 -21.65 2.35
CA LYS A 127 8.34 -22.58 1.58
C LYS A 127 8.83 -22.75 0.15
N ALA A 128 9.29 -21.68 -0.50
CA ALA A 128 9.89 -21.79 -1.82
C ALA A 128 11.18 -22.65 -1.80
N LEU A 129 11.99 -22.57 -0.74
CA LEU A 129 13.19 -23.40 -0.58
C LEU A 129 12.87 -24.89 -0.36
N GLU A 130 11.74 -25.22 0.28
CA GLU A 130 11.25 -26.61 0.42
C GLU A 130 10.79 -27.20 -0.93
N GLY A 131 10.47 -26.35 -1.91
CA GLY A 131 10.05 -26.74 -3.26
C GLY A 131 8.75 -26.08 -3.71
N GLY A 132 8.43 -26.20 -4.99
CA GLY A 132 7.21 -25.63 -5.59
C GLY A 132 7.40 -24.24 -6.20
N PHE A 133 6.42 -23.35 -6.02
CA PHE A 133 6.44 -22.03 -6.64
C PHE A 133 7.58 -21.18 -6.07
N GLY A 134 8.54 -20.81 -6.92
CA GLY A 134 9.73 -20.07 -6.50
C GLY A 134 10.93 -20.92 -6.06
N ALA A 135 10.88 -22.25 -6.28
CA ALA A 135 12.00 -23.15 -5.99
C ALA A 135 13.33 -22.63 -6.57
N PRO A 136 14.46 -22.83 -5.88
CA PRO A 136 15.76 -22.36 -6.38
C PRO A 136 16.06 -22.89 -7.78
N ALA A 137 16.54 -22.02 -8.67
CA ALA A 137 16.90 -22.40 -10.04
C ALA A 137 18.07 -23.40 -10.07
N ASN A 138 18.98 -23.30 -9.09
CA ASN A 138 20.09 -24.20 -8.91
C ASN A 138 19.87 -25.05 -7.64
N PRO A 139 19.94 -26.40 -7.74
CA PRO A 139 19.84 -27.28 -6.58
C PRO A 139 20.86 -26.90 -5.49
N GLY A 140 20.40 -26.78 -4.24
CA GLY A 140 21.25 -26.41 -3.09
C GLY A 140 21.46 -24.90 -2.87
N SER A 141 20.92 -24.03 -3.75
CA SER A 141 20.90 -22.59 -3.50
C SER A 141 19.99 -22.24 -2.31
N LYS A 142 20.48 -21.36 -1.43
CA LYS A 142 19.70 -20.80 -0.30
C LYS A 142 18.81 -19.63 -0.71
N ILE A 143 18.80 -19.27 -1.99
CA ILE A 143 18.05 -18.15 -2.54
C ILE A 143 16.92 -18.72 -3.41
N PRO A 144 15.65 -18.45 -3.08
CA PRO A 144 14.52 -18.86 -3.91
C PRO A 144 14.55 -18.09 -5.24
N SER A 145 14.14 -18.73 -6.34
CA SER A 145 14.07 -18.07 -7.64
C SER A 145 13.01 -16.97 -7.67
N ILE A 146 11.90 -17.17 -6.94
CA ILE A 146 10.86 -16.17 -6.72
C ILE A 146 10.86 -15.81 -5.24
N GLN A 147 11.46 -14.67 -4.95
CA GLN A 147 11.47 -14.07 -3.62
C GLN A 147 10.16 -13.36 -3.30
N SER A 148 9.75 -13.46 -2.04
CA SER A 148 8.66 -12.71 -1.46
C SER A 148 8.81 -11.21 -1.72
N GLN A 149 7.70 -10.56 -2.06
CA GLN A 149 7.69 -9.19 -2.53
C GLN A 149 6.70 -8.33 -1.75
N VAL A 150 7.11 -7.09 -1.46
CA VAL A 150 6.24 -6.02 -1.01
C VAL A 150 6.14 -4.97 -2.11
N VAL A 151 4.91 -4.56 -2.41
CA VAL A 151 4.62 -3.45 -3.31
C VAL A 151 3.86 -2.38 -2.54
N ILE A 152 4.43 -1.19 -2.47
CA ILE A 152 3.82 -0.05 -1.79
C ILE A 152 3.25 0.92 -2.84
N THR A 153 2.04 1.42 -2.61
CA THR A 153 1.40 2.38 -3.52
C THR A 153 1.74 3.82 -3.12
N SER A 154 2.64 4.42 -3.89
CA SER A 154 2.99 5.83 -3.88
C SER A 154 2.05 6.66 -4.79
N SER A 155 2.54 7.74 -5.39
CA SER A 155 1.87 8.60 -6.38
C SER A 155 2.91 9.44 -7.12
N VAL A 156 2.65 9.82 -8.37
CA VAL A 156 3.41 10.88 -9.06
C VAL A 156 3.40 12.20 -8.29
N SER A 157 2.36 12.45 -7.47
CA SER A 157 2.29 13.62 -6.57
C SER A 157 3.45 13.68 -5.59
N GLY A 158 4.04 12.54 -5.21
CA GLY A 158 5.23 12.52 -4.34
C GLY A 158 6.51 13.04 -5.01
N PHE A 159 6.49 13.22 -6.33
CA PHE A 159 7.59 13.79 -7.12
C PHE A 159 7.23 15.16 -7.72
N SER A 160 5.94 15.53 -7.64
CA SER A 160 5.41 16.75 -8.25
C SER A 160 5.61 17.95 -7.34
N ARG A 161 5.96 19.09 -7.93
CA ARG A 161 5.97 20.41 -7.28
C ARG A 161 4.77 21.27 -7.70
N ASN A 162 3.80 20.68 -8.40
CA ASN A 162 2.65 21.40 -8.94
C ASN A 162 1.67 21.78 -7.80
N SER A 163 1.16 23.01 -7.89
CA SER A 163 0.13 23.58 -7.02
C SER A 163 -1.17 22.75 -6.99
N GLY A 164 -1.44 21.92 -7.99
CA GLY A 164 -2.60 21.00 -8.01
C GLY A 164 -2.49 19.78 -7.08
N SER A 165 -1.36 19.56 -6.38
CA SER A 165 -1.22 18.48 -5.39
C SER A 165 -1.36 19.02 -3.97
N CYS A 166 -2.30 18.46 -3.19
CA CYS A 166 -2.45 18.83 -1.78
C CYS A 166 -1.16 18.52 -0.99
N PRO A 167 -0.63 19.45 -0.19
CA PRO A 167 0.66 19.28 0.48
C PRO A 167 0.75 18.03 1.37
N ALA A 168 -0.32 17.73 2.13
CA ALA A 168 -0.38 16.54 2.98
C ALA A 168 -0.24 15.24 2.17
N TYR A 169 -0.99 15.12 1.07
CA TYR A 169 -0.93 13.96 0.19
C TYR A 169 0.43 13.83 -0.49
N ALA A 170 0.92 14.90 -1.13
CA ALA A 170 2.19 14.91 -1.83
C ALA A 170 3.35 14.55 -0.90
N GLY A 171 3.42 15.20 0.28
CA GLY A 171 4.41 14.92 1.30
C GLY A 171 4.35 13.48 1.80
N SER A 172 3.16 12.96 2.08
CA SER A 172 3.00 11.58 2.54
C SER A 172 3.44 10.55 1.48
N LYS A 173 3.17 10.81 0.19
CA LYS A 173 3.59 9.93 -0.91
C LYS A 173 5.09 10.02 -1.19
N ALA A 174 5.71 11.18 -1.00
CA ALA A 174 7.17 11.31 -1.00
C ALA A 174 7.80 10.51 0.15
N ALA A 175 7.26 10.65 1.37
CA ALA A 175 7.76 9.97 2.56
C ALA A 175 7.71 8.44 2.42
N ILE A 176 6.55 7.88 2.03
CA ILE A 176 6.43 6.43 1.87
C ILE A 176 7.28 5.88 0.72
N THR A 177 7.54 6.68 -0.33
CA THR A 177 8.49 6.31 -1.40
C THR A 177 9.90 6.16 -0.85
N HIS A 178 10.32 7.08 0.02
CA HIS A 178 11.62 7.01 0.66
C HIS A 178 11.71 5.81 1.60
N LEU A 179 10.68 5.56 2.41
CA LEU A 179 10.62 4.39 3.29
C LEU A 179 10.64 3.06 2.50
N ALA A 180 10.02 3.01 1.32
CA ALA A 180 10.10 1.83 0.45
C ALA A 180 11.54 1.55 -0.01
N LYS A 181 12.30 2.60 -0.37
CA LYS A 181 13.73 2.46 -0.71
C LYS A 181 14.54 1.99 0.50
N HIS A 182 14.30 2.60 1.65
CA HIS A 182 14.96 2.22 2.90
C HIS A 182 14.68 0.76 3.25
N ALA A 183 13.43 0.32 3.21
CA ALA A 183 13.04 -1.07 3.46
C ALA A 183 13.65 -2.02 2.42
N SER A 184 13.72 -1.63 1.14
CA SER A 184 14.32 -2.44 0.09
C SER A 184 15.78 -2.77 0.37
N THR A 185 16.57 -1.79 0.83
CA THR A 185 17.98 -2.02 1.16
C THR A 185 18.12 -2.93 2.37
N ASN A 186 17.33 -2.69 3.43
CA ASN A 186 17.47 -3.39 4.70
C ASN A 186 16.89 -4.82 4.70
N LEU A 187 15.92 -5.11 3.82
CA LEU A 187 15.31 -6.44 3.70
C LEU A 187 15.95 -7.32 2.62
N ALA A 188 16.92 -6.78 1.88
CA ALA A 188 17.61 -7.51 0.81
C ALA A 188 18.34 -8.77 1.33
N SER A 189 18.97 -8.69 2.50
CA SER A 189 19.65 -9.84 3.16
C SER A 189 18.68 -10.97 3.53
N HIS A 190 17.40 -10.64 3.71
CA HIS A 190 16.33 -11.60 4.01
C HIS A 190 15.62 -12.12 2.74
N GLY A 191 16.08 -11.68 1.56
CA GLY A 191 15.45 -12.05 0.29
C GLY A 191 14.02 -11.55 0.16
N ILE A 192 13.67 -10.45 0.83
CA ILE A 192 12.35 -9.80 0.69
C ILE A 192 12.54 -8.53 -0.13
N ARG A 193 11.92 -8.49 -1.31
CA ARG A 193 12.04 -7.36 -2.24
C ARG A 193 10.98 -6.32 -1.93
N VAL A 194 11.34 -5.04 -1.86
CA VAL A 194 10.38 -3.95 -1.65
C VAL A 194 10.43 -2.98 -2.83
N ASN A 195 9.28 -2.71 -3.43
CA ASN A 195 9.15 -1.77 -4.55
C ASN A 195 8.00 -0.81 -4.30
N ALA A 196 8.08 0.39 -4.88
CA ALA A 196 7.00 1.37 -4.85
C ALA A 196 6.45 1.60 -6.27
N LEU A 197 5.12 1.55 -6.41
CA LEU A 197 4.44 1.99 -7.63
C LEU A 197 3.99 3.44 -7.44
N ALA A 198 4.23 4.30 -8.43
CA ALA A 198 3.79 5.70 -8.42
C ALA A 198 2.77 5.94 -9.54
N PRO A 199 1.47 5.66 -9.31
CA PRO A 199 0.45 5.90 -10.30
C PRO A 199 0.33 7.38 -10.65
N GLY A 200 0.11 7.66 -11.95
CA GLY A 200 -0.33 8.96 -12.44
C GLY A 200 -1.80 9.23 -12.15
N SER A 201 -2.29 10.39 -12.59
CA SER A 201 -3.72 10.66 -12.62
C SER A 201 -4.42 9.57 -13.40
N LYS A 202 -5.26 8.76 -12.73
CA LYS A 202 -6.13 7.85 -13.45
C LYS A 202 -7.06 8.70 -14.28
N CYS A 203 -7.09 8.46 -15.59
CA CYS A 203 -8.18 8.87 -16.45
C CYS A 203 -9.40 8.04 -16.03
N LEU A 204 -9.95 8.32 -14.86
CA LEU A 204 -11.30 7.89 -14.53
C LEU A 204 -12.19 8.69 -15.47
N SER A 205 -13.05 8.02 -16.22
CA SER A 205 -14.11 8.63 -17.01
C SER A 205 -15.12 9.30 -16.07
N VAL A 206 -14.69 10.36 -15.40
CA VAL A 206 -15.55 11.31 -14.70
C VAL A 206 -15.90 12.35 -15.77
N PRO A 207 -17.18 12.66 -16.01
CA PRO A 207 -17.56 13.73 -16.91
C PRO A 207 -16.79 14.99 -16.52
N ARG A 208 -16.15 15.65 -17.49
CA ARG A 208 -15.50 16.95 -17.31
C ARG A 208 -16.55 17.98 -16.86
N LYS A 209 -16.85 18.02 -15.57
CA LYS A 209 -17.50 19.12 -14.89
C LYS A 209 -16.72 19.36 -13.61
N THR A 210 -16.31 20.62 -13.45
CA THR A 210 -15.59 21.20 -12.31
C THR A 210 -14.14 20.74 -12.12
N GLN A 211 -13.26 21.20 -13.00
CA GLN A 211 -11.98 21.76 -12.57
C GLN A 211 -12.20 23.28 -12.46
N CYS A 212 -12.14 23.80 -11.24
CA CYS A 212 -11.73 25.18 -10.99
C CYS A 212 -10.21 25.20 -10.90
#